data_AF-A0A0F6HAX7-F1
#
_entry.id   AF-A0A0F6HAX7-F1
#
_cell.length_a   1.000
_cell.length_b   1.000
_cell.length_c   1.000
_cell.angle_alpha   90.00
_cell.angle_beta   90.00
_cell.angle_gamma   90.00
#
_symmetry.space_group_name_H-M   'P 1'
#
loop_
_entity.id
_entity.type
_entity.pdbx_description
1 polymer ?
#
loop_
_entity_poly.entity_id
_entity_poly.type
_entity_poly.pdbx_seq_one_letter_code
_entity_poly.pdbx_strand_id
1 'polypeptide(L)'
;MFCIRTFVFFNFLIFISFFTNCSFPPVFQQTAKQGVIDLRKFNLEKNTVQLDGNWEFYWKELTHGNFTTPKNTSYFPVPGIWRDYDPNFTPEGYATYRLRVLCECINKNFKIRIPRLPGVYEVYLDNQKVYSNGFVGTNSVETLFLAHPLITNIPVSSGDFYITVNVSTFKGNYLKGGIRKPFLIGNSNTIDFNQKKEEWREIILIVVIFSFGIYHIVFFFSYKQDSIPLYFAVFCFLVSGYSFITSEFQFTALPELSLDLRLRIKFFCEVVFFPTSFWMLQKMFPVQFSRKWIQISIGTSTVFLLGIFTFNERNIISFYSWFMYFPPFYALVLILGTATAAFKAKELFTGFVFAFTMMNDGIYGLYEIYTLYPYSFPLGLVAFVALNSYIISSRFTKDLEKTKEFAQLQIKYNKQLKLQAQERERIASDIHDSIGSELTAILFELESKDKNDPTLKKLKTEVSHLISNVRDIVFLMHHQGNNKELVEDVIYRYAERIGGTGIINVTTQIEEVSDLIHLDQCLHIQKIFLEIMSNILRHSEAKNIRIFWYKENKNLVLKVFDDGKKFKINLEEPSGIGMSNIQMRCKKLGANYNFHSMDSENLFELNIPIY
;
A
#
# COMPACT_ATOMS: atom_id res chain seq x y z
N MET A 1 -12.91 9.90 13.94
CA MET A 1 -12.03 8.70 14.01
C MET A 1 -12.50 7.68 15.06
N PHE A 2 -13.00 8.10 16.23
CA PHE A 2 -13.63 7.19 17.22
C PHE A 2 -14.82 6.42 16.62
N CYS A 3 -15.75 7.11 15.93
CA CYS A 3 -16.88 6.46 15.23
C CYS A 3 -16.48 5.36 14.24
N ILE A 4 -15.29 5.43 13.64
CA ILE A 4 -14.83 4.44 12.65
C ILE A 4 -14.34 3.17 13.36
N ARG A 5 -13.59 3.33 14.46
CA ARG A 5 -13.17 2.20 15.32
C ARG A 5 -14.38 1.53 15.95
N THR A 6 -15.35 2.31 16.41
CA THR A 6 -16.62 1.79 16.93
C THR A 6 -17.40 1.10 15.83
N PHE A 7 -17.51 1.66 14.62
CA PHE A 7 -18.27 1.06 13.52
C PHE A 7 -17.69 -0.29 13.07
N VAL A 8 -16.38 -0.40 12.86
CA VAL A 8 -15.75 -1.68 12.44
C VAL A 8 -15.84 -2.72 13.55
N PHE A 9 -15.61 -2.34 14.80
CA PHE A 9 -15.69 -3.24 15.95
C PHE A 9 -17.13 -3.70 16.24
N PHE A 10 -18.11 -2.81 16.11
CA PHE A 10 -19.52 -3.11 16.34
C PHE A 10 -20.08 -4.01 15.23
N ASN A 11 -19.72 -3.76 13.96
CA ASN A 11 -20.04 -4.67 12.85
C ASN A 11 -19.39 -6.05 13.05
N PHE A 12 -18.15 -6.12 13.53
CA PHE A 12 -17.46 -7.37 13.83
C PHE A 12 -18.13 -8.15 14.97
N LEU A 13 -18.57 -7.48 16.05
CA LEU A 13 -19.30 -8.11 17.16
C LEU A 13 -20.70 -8.59 16.76
N ILE A 14 -21.45 -7.78 16.00
CA ILE A 14 -22.74 -8.19 15.43
C ILE A 14 -22.53 -9.43 14.55
N PHE A 15 -21.51 -9.41 13.69
CA PHE A 15 -21.17 -10.52 12.81
C PHE A 15 -20.83 -11.80 13.59
N ILE A 16 -19.98 -11.75 14.63
CA ILE A 16 -19.70 -12.91 15.47
C ILE A 16 -20.99 -13.46 16.10
N SER A 17 -21.86 -12.59 16.63
CA SER A 17 -23.11 -13.02 17.28
C SER A 17 -24.10 -13.73 16.32
N PHE A 18 -24.09 -13.37 15.04
CA PHE A 18 -24.91 -14.03 14.00
C PHE A 18 -24.44 -15.44 13.67
N PHE A 19 -23.16 -15.75 13.91
CA PHE A 19 -22.55 -17.02 13.54
C PHE A 19 -22.25 -17.94 14.73
N THR A 20 -22.18 -17.42 15.96
CA THR A 20 -21.95 -18.24 17.18
C THR A 20 -23.20 -18.93 17.70
N ASN A 21 -24.40 -18.48 17.31
CA ASN A 21 -25.67 -19.19 17.56
C ASN A 21 -25.93 -20.33 16.54
N CYS A 22 -24.89 -21.11 16.24
CA CYS A 22 -24.97 -22.34 15.46
C CYS A 22 -25.16 -23.55 16.37
N SER A 23 -26.23 -23.55 17.17
CA SER A 23 -26.85 -24.81 17.55
C SER A 23 -27.65 -25.29 16.33
N PHE A 24 -27.08 -26.23 15.59
CA PHE A 24 -27.87 -26.98 14.62
C PHE A 24 -29.04 -27.61 15.39
N PRO A 25 -30.30 -27.54 14.89
CA PRO A 25 -31.36 -28.35 15.46
C PRO A 25 -30.86 -29.79 15.50
N PRO A 26 -31.13 -30.57 16.57
CA PRO A 26 -30.68 -31.95 16.66
C PRO A 26 -31.22 -32.70 15.45
N VAL A 27 -30.34 -33.02 14.50
CA VAL A 27 -30.67 -33.88 13.37
C VAL A 27 -30.67 -35.29 13.93
N PHE A 28 -31.87 -35.87 14.07
CA PHE A 28 -31.98 -37.25 14.52
C PHE A 28 -31.50 -38.18 13.41
N GLN A 29 -30.49 -38.99 13.73
CA GLN A 29 -29.83 -39.85 12.76
C GLN A 29 -30.54 -41.20 12.72
N GLN A 30 -31.60 -41.29 11.91
CA GLN A 30 -32.14 -42.58 11.49
C GLN A 30 -31.55 -42.92 10.13
N THR A 31 -31.01 -44.13 10.01
CA THR A 31 -30.36 -44.58 8.78
C THR A 31 -31.20 -45.63 8.06
N ALA A 32 -31.28 -45.49 6.74
CA ALA A 32 -31.81 -46.45 5.81
C ALA A 32 -31.00 -47.74 5.87
N LYS A 33 -31.70 -48.86 5.96
CA LYS A 33 -31.12 -50.20 5.92
C LYS A 33 -31.77 -50.96 4.78
N GLN A 34 -30.95 -51.52 3.91
CA GLN A 34 -31.41 -52.30 2.75
C GLN A 34 -32.47 -51.57 1.93
N GLY A 35 -32.24 -50.28 1.64
CA GLY A 35 -33.14 -49.50 0.79
C GLY A 35 -34.43 -49.03 1.47
N VAL A 36 -34.58 -49.19 2.79
CA VAL A 36 -35.79 -48.77 3.53
C VAL A 36 -35.43 -47.90 4.72
N ILE A 37 -36.17 -46.80 4.90
CA ILE A 37 -36.14 -45.95 6.11
C ILE A 37 -37.54 -45.83 6.71
N ASP A 38 -37.67 -46.00 8.03
CA ASP A 38 -38.97 -46.00 8.73
C ASP A 38 -39.16 -44.77 9.62
N LEU A 39 -39.80 -43.74 9.07
CA LEU A 39 -40.04 -42.46 9.73
C LEU A 39 -41.36 -42.40 10.51
N ARG A 40 -42.17 -43.48 10.55
CA ARG A 40 -43.51 -43.46 11.18
C ARG A 40 -43.47 -43.12 12.66
N LYS A 41 -42.37 -43.42 13.35
CA LYS A 41 -42.16 -43.09 14.78
C LYS A 41 -41.57 -41.70 15.01
N PHE A 42 -41.23 -40.97 13.95
CA PHE A 42 -40.55 -39.68 14.04
C PHE A 42 -41.50 -38.51 13.85
N ASN A 43 -41.35 -37.50 14.71
CA ASN A 43 -42.11 -36.26 14.60
C ASN A 43 -41.45 -35.32 13.57
N LEU A 44 -41.88 -35.44 12.31
CA LEU A 44 -41.44 -34.62 11.19
C LEU A 44 -41.98 -33.18 11.21
N GLU A 45 -42.94 -32.85 12.09
CA GLU A 45 -43.44 -31.48 12.22
C GLU A 45 -42.46 -30.57 12.96
N LYS A 46 -41.77 -31.13 13.96
CA LYS A 46 -40.80 -30.40 14.79
C LYS A 46 -39.36 -30.56 14.31
N ASN A 47 -39.03 -31.68 13.67
CA ASN A 47 -37.66 -32.03 13.32
C ASN A 47 -37.51 -32.27 11.82
N THR A 48 -36.30 -32.02 11.31
CA THR A 48 -35.85 -32.44 9.99
C THR A 48 -35.04 -33.73 10.09
N VAL A 49 -35.27 -34.68 9.20
CA VAL A 49 -34.58 -35.97 9.18
C VAL A 49 -33.74 -36.08 7.90
N GLN A 50 -32.51 -36.58 8.05
CA GLN A 50 -31.63 -36.96 6.96
C GLN A 50 -31.99 -38.36 6.46
N LEU A 51 -32.16 -38.53 5.15
CA LEU A 51 -32.45 -39.82 4.52
C LEU A 51 -31.15 -40.61 4.25
N ASP A 52 -30.29 -40.69 5.25
CA ASP A 52 -28.95 -41.30 5.16
C ASP A 52 -29.02 -42.82 5.22
N GLY A 53 -27.97 -43.51 4.80
CA GLY A 53 -27.82 -44.96 4.93
C GLY A 53 -27.73 -45.67 3.59
N ASN A 54 -28.04 -46.96 3.59
CA ASN A 54 -27.85 -47.83 2.43
C ASN A 54 -29.10 -47.81 1.55
N TRP A 55 -29.00 -47.15 0.40
CA TRP A 55 -30.05 -47.10 -0.63
C TRP A 55 -29.89 -48.27 -1.60
N GLU A 56 -30.98 -48.71 -2.23
CA GLU A 56 -30.88 -49.63 -3.37
C GLU A 56 -30.07 -48.92 -4.48
N PHE A 57 -29.17 -49.65 -5.12
CA PHE A 57 -28.23 -49.09 -6.08
C PHE A 57 -28.09 -49.99 -7.30
N TYR A 58 -28.13 -49.37 -8.47
CA TYR A 58 -28.08 -50.02 -9.77
C TYR A 58 -27.07 -49.29 -10.65
N TRP A 59 -25.86 -49.84 -10.74
CA TRP A 59 -24.76 -49.27 -11.52
C TRP A 59 -25.00 -49.48 -13.02
N LYS A 60 -24.85 -48.42 -13.82
CA LYS A 60 -25.09 -48.42 -15.27
C LYS A 60 -26.48 -48.89 -15.68
N GLU A 61 -27.48 -48.60 -14.84
CA GLU A 61 -28.89 -48.82 -15.15
C GLU A 61 -29.67 -47.53 -14.87
N LEU A 62 -30.53 -47.11 -15.80
CA LEU A 62 -31.42 -45.96 -15.66
C LEU A 62 -32.87 -46.43 -15.63
N THR A 63 -33.67 -45.88 -14.71
CA THR A 63 -35.09 -46.22 -14.60
C THR A 63 -35.96 -44.97 -14.77
N HIS A 64 -36.65 -44.84 -15.91
CA HIS A 64 -37.49 -43.68 -16.21
C HIS A 64 -38.90 -43.80 -15.61
N GLY A 65 -38.98 -43.93 -14.28
CA GLY A 65 -40.25 -43.94 -13.53
C GLY A 65 -41.01 -45.28 -13.52
N ASN A 66 -40.87 -46.16 -14.52
CA ASN A 66 -41.41 -47.52 -14.47
C ASN A 66 -40.37 -48.49 -13.89
N PHE A 67 -40.31 -48.57 -12.57
CA PHE A 67 -39.33 -49.40 -11.89
C PHE A 67 -39.77 -50.87 -11.83
N THR A 68 -39.20 -51.73 -12.68
CA THR A 68 -39.24 -53.19 -12.50
C THR A 68 -38.02 -53.60 -11.70
N THR A 69 -38.21 -54.20 -10.53
CA THR A 69 -37.14 -54.61 -9.61
C THR A 69 -36.10 -55.48 -10.35
N PRO A 70 -34.86 -55.02 -10.53
CA PRO A 70 -33.81 -55.82 -11.17
C PRO A 70 -33.49 -57.07 -10.33
N LYS A 71 -33.00 -58.13 -10.97
CA LYS A 71 -32.76 -59.43 -10.31
C LYS A 71 -31.69 -59.37 -9.20
N ASN A 72 -30.74 -58.42 -9.26
CA ASN A 72 -29.67 -58.26 -8.28
C ASN A 72 -29.69 -56.84 -7.70
N THR A 73 -30.36 -56.64 -6.56
CA THR A 73 -30.31 -55.37 -5.82
C THR A 73 -28.99 -55.28 -5.06
N SER A 74 -28.17 -54.29 -5.41
CA SER A 74 -27.02 -53.89 -4.60
C SER A 74 -27.40 -52.71 -3.70
N TYR A 75 -26.55 -52.38 -2.73
CA TYR A 75 -26.76 -51.24 -1.84
C TYR A 75 -25.56 -50.32 -1.83
N PHE A 76 -25.81 -49.02 -1.78
CA PHE A 76 -24.78 -48.00 -1.75
C PHE A 76 -25.05 -46.98 -0.63
N PRO A 77 -24.02 -46.57 0.13
CA PRO A 77 -24.17 -45.59 1.19
C PRO A 77 -24.45 -44.20 0.62
N VAL A 78 -25.54 -43.58 1.09
CA VAL A 78 -25.89 -42.19 0.81
C VAL A 78 -25.87 -41.45 2.14
N PRO A 79 -25.04 -40.41 2.33
CA PRO A 79 -24.10 -39.87 1.35
C PRO A 79 -22.86 -40.78 1.09
N GLY A 80 -22.31 -40.73 -0.13
CA GLY A 80 -21.12 -41.48 -0.53
C GLY A 80 -20.61 -41.13 -1.93
N ILE A 81 -19.36 -41.52 -2.24
CA ILE A 81 -18.67 -41.30 -3.53
C ILE A 81 -18.40 -42.65 -4.18
N TRP A 82 -18.73 -42.79 -5.47
CA TRP A 82 -18.63 -44.05 -6.21
C TRP A 82 -17.27 -44.73 -6.11
N ARG A 83 -16.21 -43.99 -6.41
CA ARG A 83 -14.83 -44.49 -6.49
C ARG A 83 -14.28 -45.01 -5.16
N ASP A 84 -14.85 -44.58 -4.04
CA ASP A 84 -14.37 -44.93 -2.70
C ASP A 84 -15.02 -46.25 -2.21
N TYR A 85 -16.06 -46.72 -2.89
CA TYR A 85 -16.85 -47.89 -2.48
C TYR A 85 -16.49 -49.16 -3.24
N ASP A 86 -16.40 -49.11 -4.56
CA ASP A 86 -16.03 -50.25 -5.41
C ASP A 86 -15.12 -49.78 -6.56
N PRO A 87 -13.96 -50.42 -6.79
CA PRO A 87 -13.07 -50.09 -7.91
C PRO A 87 -13.74 -50.13 -9.30
N ASN A 88 -14.82 -50.89 -9.47
CA ASN A 88 -15.59 -50.97 -10.72
C ASN A 88 -16.49 -49.75 -10.95
N PHE A 89 -16.75 -48.95 -9.91
CA PHE A 89 -17.54 -47.73 -10.02
C PHE A 89 -16.64 -46.57 -10.42
N THR A 90 -16.51 -46.39 -11.73
CA THR A 90 -15.72 -45.30 -12.32
C THR A 90 -16.30 -43.93 -11.93
N PRO A 91 -15.47 -42.87 -11.77
CA PRO A 91 -15.97 -41.52 -11.45
C PRO A 91 -16.98 -40.99 -12.50
N GLU A 92 -16.69 -41.28 -13.77
CA GLU A 92 -17.65 -41.08 -14.86
C GLU A 92 -18.53 -42.30 -15.01
N GLY A 93 -19.83 -42.08 -14.94
CA GLY A 93 -20.81 -43.14 -15.10
C GLY A 93 -22.22 -42.64 -14.86
N TYR A 94 -23.12 -43.59 -14.76
CA TYR A 94 -24.51 -43.33 -14.45
C TYR A 94 -25.05 -44.45 -13.58
N ALA A 95 -26.01 -44.12 -12.73
CA ALA A 95 -26.61 -45.07 -11.81
C ALA A 95 -28.01 -44.65 -11.39
N THR A 96 -28.80 -45.62 -10.97
CA THR A 96 -30.08 -45.40 -10.30
C THR A 96 -29.94 -45.71 -8.81
N TYR A 97 -30.42 -44.80 -7.98
CA TYR A 97 -30.62 -45.00 -6.55
C TYR A 97 -32.09 -45.12 -6.25
N ARG A 98 -32.47 -45.97 -5.30
CA ARG A 98 -33.85 -46.07 -4.83
C ARG A 98 -33.94 -46.25 -3.32
N LEU A 99 -34.86 -45.51 -2.70
CA LEU A 99 -35.15 -45.58 -1.27
C LEU A 99 -36.65 -45.65 -1.06
N ARG A 100 -37.09 -46.60 -0.25
CA ARG A 100 -38.45 -46.66 0.27
C ARG A 100 -38.53 -45.89 1.59
N VAL A 101 -39.37 -44.88 1.64
CA VAL A 101 -39.63 -44.08 2.84
C VAL A 101 -40.99 -44.50 3.40
N LEU A 102 -40.99 -45.04 4.62
CA LEU A 102 -42.23 -45.34 5.34
C LEU A 102 -42.58 -44.13 6.21
N CYS A 103 -43.68 -43.45 5.94
CA CYS A 103 -44.11 -42.32 6.75
C CYS A 103 -45.62 -42.09 6.70
N GLU A 104 -46.16 -41.52 7.78
CA GLU A 104 -47.56 -41.06 7.80
C GLU A 104 -47.62 -39.59 7.35
N CYS A 105 -47.27 -39.36 6.08
CA CYS A 105 -47.11 -38.03 5.49
C CYS A 105 -48.37 -37.48 4.78
N ILE A 106 -49.42 -38.28 4.63
CA ILE A 106 -50.67 -37.91 3.93
C ILE A 106 -51.31 -36.67 4.57
N ASN A 107 -51.72 -35.70 3.74
CA ASN A 107 -52.36 -34.44 4.14
C ASN A 107 -51.55 -33.56 5.11
N LYS A 108 -50.24 -33.81 5.27
CA LYS A 108 -49.34 -32.98 6.08
C LYS A 108 -48.48 -32.12 5.18
N ASN A 109 -48.12 -30.93 5.67
CA ASN A 109 -47.31 -29.96 4.92
C ASN A 109 -45.82 -30.31 5.01
N PHE A 110 -45.43 -31.47 4.47
CA PHE A 110 -44.04 -31.93 4.42
C PHE A 110 -43.41 -31.73 3.06
N LYS A 111 -42.11 -31.46 3.07
CA LYS A 111 -41.29 -31.26 1.88
C LYS A 111 -40.03 -32.12 1.93
N ILE A 112 -39.60 -32.56 0.76
CA ILE A 112 -38.28 -33.18 0.58
C ILE A 112 -37.34 -32.15 -0.03
N ARG A 113 -36.23 -31.87 0.66
CA ARG A 113 -35.12 -31.05 0.16
C ARG A 113 -34.20 -31.93 -0.69
N ILE A 114 -34.18 -31.68 -1.98
CA ILE A 114 -33.25 -32.32 -2.90
C ILE A 114 -31.90 -31.59 -2.83
N PRO A 115 -30.80 -32.27 -2.43
CA PRO A 115 -29.49 -31.66 -2.41
C PRO A 115 -28.96 -31.50 -3.83
N ARG A 116 -28.06 -30.54 -4.03
CA ARG A 116 -27.31 -30.44 -5.27
C ARG A 116 -26.36 -31.63 -5.42
N LEU A 117 -26.56 -32.43 -6.46
CA LEU A 117 -25.70 -33.54 -6.82
C LEU A 117 -24.66 -33.13 -7.89
N PRO A 118 -23.51 -33.80 -7.96
CA PRO A 118 -22.57 -33.64 -9.05
C PRO A 118 -23.16 -34.24 -10.34
N GLY A 119 -23.16 -33.44 -11.40
CA GLY A 119 -23.63 -33.84 -12.72
C GLY A 119 -25.11 -33.64 -12.96
N VAL A 120 -25.68 -34.45 -13.85
CA VAL A 120 -27.09 -34.39 -14.26
C VAL A 120 -27.87 -35.47 -13.54
N TYR A 121 -29.03 -35.12 -13.00
CA TYR A 121 -29.86 -36.05 -12.25
C TYR A 121 -31.36 -35.73 -12.40
N GLU A 122 -32.14 -36.78 -12.28
CA GLU A 122 -33.60 -36.74 -12.23
C GLU A 122 -34.05 -37.40 -10.93
N VAL A 123 -35.04 -36.81 -10.27
CA VAL A 123 -35.66 -37.37 -9.07
C VAL A 123 -37.12 -37.67 -9.36
N TYR A 124 -37.52 -38.87 -8.98
CA TYR A 124 -38.87 -39.38 -9.09
C TYR A 124 -39.39 -39.67 -7.68
N LEU A 125 -40.63 -39.25 -7.42
CA LEU A 125 -41.40 -39.77 -6.29
C LEU A 125 -42.39 -40.79 -6.85
N ASP A 126 -42.26 -42.02 -6.37
CA ASP A 126 -42.88 -43.20 -6.97
C ASP A 126 -42.56 -43.26 -8.47
N ASN A 127 -43.56 -43.10 -9.34
CA ASN A 127 -43.37 -43.12 -10.80
C ASN A 127 -43.43 -41.71 -11.43
N GLN A 128 -43.64 -40.66 -10.62
CA GLN A 128 -43.76 -39.29 -11.11
C GLN A 128 -42.41 -38.58 -11.04
N LYS A 129 -41.95 -38.03 -12.18
CA LYS A 129 -40.78 -37.15 -12.19
C LYS A 129 -41.12 -35.85 -11.49
N VAL A 130 -40.43 -35.56 -10.39
CA VAL A 130 -40.65 -34.36 -9.57
C VAL A 130 -39.55 -33.32 -9.74
N TYR A 131 -38.38 -33.73 -10.20
CA TYR A 131 -37.25 -32.84 -10.39
C TYR A 131 -36.30 -33.34 -11.49
N SER A 132 -35.66 -32.40 -12.20
CA SER A 132 -34.61 -32.65 -13.17
C SER A 132 -33.77 -31.38 -13.36
N ASN A 133 -32.44 -31.52 -13.42
CA ASN A 133 -31.53 -30.43 -13.82
C ASN A 133 -31.07 -30.57 -15.30
N GLY A 134 -31.64 -31.52 -16.04
CA GLY A 134 -31.24 -31.87 -17.39
C GLY A 134 -31.63 -33.30 -17.77
N PHE A 135 -31.14 -33.74 -18.93
CA PHE A 135 -31.37 -35.10 -19.42
C PHE A 135 -30.25 -36.04 -18.94
N VAL A 136 -30.65 -37.06 -18.19
CA VAL A 136 -29.75 -38.10 -17.68
C VAL A 136 -29.52 -39.11 -18.80
N GLY A 137 -28.32 -39.10 -19.39
CA GLY A 137 -27.91 -40.00 -20.46
C GLY A 137 -26.92 -41.07 -19.99
N THR A 138 -26.71 -42.06 -20.87
CA THR A 138 -25.76 -43.17 -20.64
C THR A 138 -24.34 -42.86 -21.12
N ASN A 139 -24.16 -41.72 -21.78
CA ASN A 139 -22.89 -41.22 -22.31
C ASN A 139 -22.88 -39.68 -22.33
N SER A 140 -21.74 -39.08 -22.68
CA SER A 140 -21.53 -37.62 -22.67
C SER A 140 -22.33 -36.84 -23.70
N VAL A 141 -22.82 -37.49 -24.77
CA VAL A 141 -23.61 -36.85 -25.83
C VAL A 141 -25.09 -36.80 -25.44
N GLU A 142 -25.60 -37.89 -24.87
CA GLU A 142 -26.97 -37.97 -24.35
C GLU A 142 -27.17 -37.16 -23.07
N THR A 143 -26.14 -37.04 -22.24
CA THR A 143 -26.22 -36.29 -20.98
C THR A 143 -26.16 -34.80 -21.25
N LEU A 144 -27.29 -34.12 -21.05
CA LEU A 144 -27.43 -32.68 -21.26
C LEU A 144 -27.77 -31.96 -19.96
N PHE A 145 -26.96 -30.98 -19.59
CA PHE A 145 -27.25 -30.09 -18.47
C PHE A 145 -28.06 -28.88 -18.97
N LEU A 146 -29.28 -28.69 -18.48
CA LEU A 146 -30.21 -27.67 -18.98
C LEU A 146 -30.45 -26.52 -18.02
N ALA A 147 -30.59 -26.83 -16.74
CA ALA A 147 -30.97 -25.86 -15.73
C ALA A 147 -30.27 -26.21 -14.42
N HIS A 148 -29.88 -25.20 -13.66
CA HIS A 148 -29.37 -25.49 -12.34
C HIS A 148 -30.49 -25.90 -11.38
N PRO A 149 -30.23 -26.88 -10.49
CA PRO A 149 -31.09 -27.15 -9.35
C PRO A 149 -31.13 -25.93 -8.46
N LEU A 150 -32.23 -25.19 -8.53
CA LEU A 150 -32.80 -24.67 -7.30
C LEU A 150 -33.02 -25.88 -6.39
N ILE A 151 -32.66 -25.76 -5.13
CA ILE A 151 -33.11 -26.72 -4.13
C ILE A 151 -34.64 -26.70 -4.20
N THR A 152 -35.22 -27.75 -4.74
CA THR A 152 -36.67 -27.86 -4.88
C THR A 152 -37.21 -28.62 -3.70
N ASN A 153 -38.19 -28.01 -3.06
CA ASN A 153 -38.92 -28.62 -1.98
C ASN A 153 -40.23 -29.18 -2.54
N ILE A 154 -40.33 -30.50 -2.61
CA ILE A 154 -41.49 -31.17 -3.22
C ILE A 154 -42.47 -31.63 -2.14
N PRO A 155 -43.77 -31.30 -2.25
CA PRO A 155 -44.77 -31.74 -1.28
C PRO A 155 -44.94 -33.26 -1.32
N VAL A 156 -44.99 -33.89 -0.15
CA VAL A 156 -45.28 -35.33 -0.03
C VAL A 156 -46.79 -35.52 0.03
N SER A 157 -47.37 -36.18 -0.98
CA SER A 157 -48.83 -36.36 -1.10
C SER A 157 -49.30 -37.79 -0.80
N SER A 158 -48.37 -38.73 -0.62
CA SER A 158 -48.61 -40.14 -0.31
C SER A 158 -48.14 -40.49 1.11
N GLY A 159 -48.56 -41.65 1.62
CA GLY A 159 -48.09 -42.17 2.91
C GLY A 159 -46.68 -42.73 2.76
N ASP A 160 -46.59 -43.99 2.40
CA ASP A 160 -45.34 -44.59 1.97
C ASP A 160 -45.06 -44.21 0.51
N PHE A 161 -43.81 -43.91 0.20
CA PHE A 161 -43.39 -43.56 -1.16
C PHE A 161 -41.96 -44.01 -1.44
N TYR A 162 -41.63 -44.11 -2.72
CA TYR A 162 -40.27 -44.33 -3.19
C TYR A 162 -39.63 -43.04 -3.68
N ILE A 163 -38.36 -42.85 -3.33
CA ILE A 163 -37.50 -41.86 -3.97
C ILE A 163 -36.59 -42.61 -4.92
N THR A 164 -36.70 -42.33 -6.21
CA THR A 164 -35.77 -42.85 -7.22
C THR A 164 -34.95 -41.70 -7.78
N VAL A 165 -33.62 -41.84 -7.79
CA VAL A 165 -32.69 -40.82 -8.28
C VAL A 165 -31.84 -41.42 -9.38
N ASN A 166 -32.04 -40.95 -10.61
CA ASN A 166 -31.16 -41.27 -11.72
C ASN A 166 -30.05 -40.23 -11.77
N VAL A 167 -28.79 -40.64 -11.78
CA VAL A 167 -27.61 -39.75 -11.81
C VAL A 167 -26.73 -40.11 -12.99
N SER A 168 -26.21 -39.11 -13.70
CA SER A 168 -25.22 -39.24 -14.76
C SER A 168 -24.16 -38.15 -14.62
N THR A 169 -22.89 -38.56 -14.55
CA THR A 169 -21.76 -37.66 -14.24
C THR A 169 -20.91 -37.29 -15.46
N PHE A 170 -21.38 -37.56 -16.68
CA PHE A 170 -20.65 -37.17 -17.90
C PHE A 170 -20.60 -35.65 -18.15
N LYS A 171 -21.41 -34.88 -17.41
CA LYS A 171 -21.37 -33.41 -17.36
C LYS A 171 -21.15 -32.96 -15.92
N GLY A 172 -20.57 -31.77 -15.73
CA GLY A 172 -20.23 -31.27 -14.40
C GLY A 172 -19.07 -32.03 -13.72
N ASN A 173 -18.97 -31.93 -12.40
CA ASN A 173 -17.81 -32.45 -11.66
C ASN A 173 -17.85 -33.98 -11.48
N TYR A 174 -17.39 -34.69 -12.51
CA TYR A 174 -17.38 -36.16 -12.56
C TYR A 174 -16.48 -36.83 -11.52
N LEU A 175 -15.43 -36.15 -11.04
CA LEU A 175 -14.53 -36.70 -10.01
C LEU A 175 -15.23 -36.95 -8.67
N LYS A 176 -16.42 -36.37 -8.50
CA LYS A 176 -17.22 -36.42 -7.28
C LYS A 176 -18.49 -37.27 -7.46
N GLY A 177 -18.54 -38.19 -8.42
CA GLY A 177 -19.74 -39.00 -8.71
C GLY A 177 -20.33 -39.72 -7.49
N GLY A 178 -21.66 -39.74 -7.42
CA GLY A 178 -22.45 -40.24 -6.27
C GLY A 178 -23.28 -39.17 -5.57
N ILE A 179 -24.12 -39.59 -4.61
CA ILE A 179 -24.93 -38.69 -3.79
C ILE A 179 -24.12 -38.33 -2.55
N ARG A 180 -23.52 -37.14 -2.50
CA ARG A 180 -22.59 -36.74 -1.43
C ARG A 180 -23.20 -35.92 -0.31
N LYS A 181 -24.41 -35.41 -0.54
CA LYS A 181 -25.17 -34.64 0.43
C LYS A 181 -26.49 -35.36 0.66
N PRO A 182 -27.01 -35.34 1.89
CA PRO A 182 -28.21 -36.09 2.22
C PRO A 182 -29.46 -35.41 1.67
N PHE A 183 -30.46 -36.21 1.31
CA PHE A 183 -31.82 -35.72 1.14
C PHE A 183 -32.41 -35.44 2.53
N LEU A 184 -33.16 -34.34 2.67
CA LEU A 184 -33.82 -34.01 3.93
C LEU A 184 -35.33 -34.07 3.77
N ILE A 185 -36.03 -34.52 4.80
CA ILE A 185 -37.49 -34.45 4.91
C ILE A 185 -37.90 -33.77 6.21
N GLY A 186 -38.98 -32.99 6.17
CA GLY A 186 -39.52 -32.31 7.34
C GLY A 186 -40.63 -31.33 6.98
N ASN A 187 -41.09 -30.56 7.96
CA ASN A 187 -42.10 -29.52 7.77
C ASN A 187 -41.67 -28.47 6.73
N SER A 188 -42.59 -28.11 5.84
CA SER A 188 -42.39 -27.09 4.80
C SER A 188 -41.82 -25.80 5.34
N ASN A 189 -42.43 -25.25 6.39
CA ASN A 189 -42.05 -23.96 6.93
C ASN A 189 -40.64 -24.00 7.52
N THR A 190 -40.28 -25.11 8.19
CA THR A 190 -38.95 -25.32 8.77
C THR A 190 -37.88 -25.44 7.68
N ILE A 191 -38.13 -26.21 6.62
CA ILE A 191 -37.20 -26.35 5.51
C ILE A 191 -37.02 -25.02 4.77
N ASP A 192 -38.11 -24.34 4.42
CA ASP A 192 -38.06 -23.07 3.71
C ASP A 192 -37.37 -21.97 4.55
N PHE A 193 -37.61 -21.94 5.88
CA PHE A 193 -36.93 -21.01 6.79
C PHE A 193 -35.43 -21.29 6.87
N ASN A 194 -35.04 -22.55 7.05
CA ASN A 194 -33.63 -22.93 7.11
C ASN A 194 -32.91 -22.63 5.78
N GLN A 195 -33.55 -22.88 4.64
CA GLN A 195 -32.99 -22.54 3.33
C GLN A 195 -32.77 -21.03 3.19
N LYS A 196 -33.80 -20.21 3.47
CA LYS A 196 -33.66 -18.75 3.44
C LYS A 196 -32.58 -18.26 4.40
N LYS A 197 -32.46 -18.86 5.58
CA LYS A 197 -31.41 -18.52 6.55
C LYS A 197 -30.01 -18.76 5.99
N GLU A 198 -29.78 -19.89 5.33
CA GLU A 198 -28.50 -20.19 4.67
C GLU A 198 -28.20 -19.20 3.53
N GLU A 199 -29.18 -18.94 2.65
CA GLU A 199 -29.07 -17.98 1.54
C GLU A 199 -28.72 -16.56 2.05
N TRP A 200 -29.44 -16.06 3.06
CA TRP A 200 -29.16 -14.75 3.66
C TRP A 200 -27.76 -14.67 4.27
N ARG A 201 -27.29 -15.75 4.90
CA ARG A 201 -25.95 -15.78 5.49
C ARG A 201 -24.86 -15.68 4.42
N GLU A 202 -25.02 -16.36 3.29
CA GLU A 202 -24.10 -16.25 2.15
C GLU A 202 -24.12 -14.83 1.56
N ILE A 203 -25.31 -14.26 1.34
CA ILE A 203 -25.47 -12.89 0.80
C ILE A 203 -24.81 -11.86 1.72
N ILE A 204 -25.07 -11.92 3.02
CA ILE A 204 -24.48 -10.99 4.00
C ILE A 204 -22.96 -11.07 3.96
N LEU A 205 -22.38 -12.28 3.93
CA LEU A 205 -20.94 -12.47 3.83
C LEU A 205 -20.35 -11.82 2.58
N ILE A 206 -20.96 -12.08 1.41
CA ILE A 206 -20.53 -11.53 0.12
C ILE A 206 -20.53 -10.00 0.17
N VAL A 207 -21.63 -9.40 0.66
CA VAL A 207 -21.80 -7.95 0.75
C VAL A 207 -20.81 -7.31 1.73
N VAL A 208 -20.59 -7.93 2.90
CA VAL A 208 -19.62 -7.42 3.88
C VAL A 208 -18.23 -7.40 3.28
N ILE A 209 -17.76 -8.51 2.70
CA ILE A 209 -16.42 -8.58 2.09
C ILE A 209 -16.30 -7.60 0.90
N PHE A 210 -17.33 -7.49 0.07
CA PHE A 210 -17.37 -6.53 -1.04
C PHE A 210 -17.24 -5.07 -0.54
N SER A 211 -17.95 -4.72 0.53
CA SER A 211 -17.92 -3.38 1.12
C SER A 211 -16.53 -3.02 1.67
N PHE A 212 -15.80 -3.99 2.24
CA PHE A 212 -14.40 -3.80 2.62
C PHE A 212 -13.51 -3.54 1.41
N GLY A 213 -13.77 -4.17 0.27
CA GLY A 213 -13.09 -3.89 -0.99
C GLY A 213 -13.26 -2.43 -1.43
N ILE A 214 -14.50 -1.94 -1.45
CA ILE A 214 -14.81 -0.53 -1.79
C ILE A 214 -14.12 0.43 -0.81
N TYR A 215 -14.24 0.16 0.49
CA TYR A 215 -13.63 0.99 1.53
C TYR A 215 -12.12 1.15 1.31
N HIS A 216 -11.40 0.08 0.98
CA HIS A 216 -9.96 0.17 0.76
C HIS A 216 -9.56 0.80 -0.59
N ILE A 217 -10.42 0.75 -1.62
CA ILE A 217 -10.24 1.58 -2.81
C ILE A 217 -10.32 3.06 -2.46
N VAL A 218 -11.38 3.47 -1.73
CA VAL A 218 -11.55 4.88 -1.32
C VAL A 218 -10.38 5.32 -0.44
N PHE A 219 -9.95 4.45 0.47
CA PHE A 219 -8.79 4.69 1.33
C PHE A 219 -7.50 4.86 0.51
N PHE A 220 -7.25 4.01 -0.49
CA PHE A 220 -6.11 4.13 -1.40
C PHE A 220 -6.09 5.46 -2.14
N PHE A 221 -7.23 5.88 -2.71
CA PHE A 221 -7.30 7.17 -3.40
C PHE A 221 -7.12 8.37 -2.46
N SER A 222 -7.53 8.22 -1.19
CA SER A 222 -7.33 9.24 -0.14
C SER A 222 -5.89 9.29 0.38
N TYR A 223 -5.17 8.16 0.33
CA TYR A 223 -3.79 8.03 0.83
C TYR A 223 -2.92 7.23 -0.16
N LYS A 224 -2.52 7.89 -1.26
CA LYS A 224 -1.73 7.28 -2.34
C LYS A 224 -0.28 6.91 -1.97
N GLN A 225 0.19 7.31 -0.78
CA GLN A 225 1.54 6.98 -0.30
C GLN A 225 1.69 5.49 0.04
N ASP A 226 0.59 4.80 0.36
CA ASP A 226 0.59 3.36 0.63
C ASP A 226 -0.24 2.60 -0.42
N SER A 227 0.35 1.57 -1.00
CA SER A 227 -0.30 0.71 -1.99
C SER A 227 -0.97 -0.53 -1.38
N ILE A 228 -0.71 -0.84 -0.11
CA ILE A 228 -1.29 -1.98 0.60
C ILE A 228 -2.83 -2.00 0.53
N PRO A 229 -3.55 -0.87 0.75
CA PRO A 229 -5.02 -0.86 0.66
C PRO A 229 -5.53 -1.28 -0.72
N LEU A 230 -4.84 -0.93 -1.81
CA LEU A 230 -5.23 -1.34 -3.16
C LEU A 230 -5.13 -2.86 -3.35
N TYR A 231 -4.01 -3.46 -2.94
CA TYR A 231 -3.83 -4.91 -3.00
C TYR A 231 -4.87 -5.65 -2.15
N PHE A 232 -5.15 -5.12 -0.97
CA PHE A 232 -6.18 -5.67 -0.08
C PHE A 232 -7.59 -5.53 -0.66
N ALA A 233 -7.88 -4.44 -1.37
CA ALA A 233 -9.16 -4.27 -2.07
C ALA A 233 -9.35 -5.32 -3.18
N VAL A 234 -8.32 -5.53 -4.01
CA VAL A 234 -8.33 -6.56 -5.07
C VAL A 234 -8.58 -7.95 -4.46
N PHE A 235 -7.91 -8.26 -3.35
CA PHE A 235 -8.15 -9.49 -2.60
C PHE A 235 -9.62 -9.62 -2.16
N CYS A 236 -10.21 -8.57 -1.58
CA CYS A 236 -11.61 -8.58 -1.14
C CYS A 236 -12.58 -8.81 -2.31
N PHE A 237 -12.36 -8.17 -3.46
CA PHE A 237 -13.22 -8.38 -4.64
C PHE A 237 -13.11 -9.79 -5.20
N LEU A 238 -11.90 -10.37 -5.22
CA LEU A 238 -11.71 -11.76 -5.64
C LEU A 238 -12.43 -12.73 -4.71
N VAL A 239 -12.32 -12.54 -3.40
CA VAL A 239 -13.02 -13.37 -2.41
C VAL A 239 -14.53 -13.22 -2.54
N SER A 240 -15.04 -12.00 -2.63
CA SER A 240 -16.47 -11.75 -2.81
C SER A 240 -17.00 -12.37 -4.10
N GLY A 241 -16.24 -12.26 -5.20
CA GLY A 241 -16.55 -12.91 -6.48
C GLY A 241 -16.56 -14.44 -6.40
N TYR A 242 -15.59 -15.04 -5.70
CA TYR A 242 -15.56 -16.48 -5.45
C TYR A 242 -16.74 -16.94 -4.57
N SER A 243 -17.03 -16.22 -3.49
CA SER A 243 -18.18 -16.52 -2.64
C SER A 243 -19.49 -16.37 -3.41
N PHE A 244 -19.62 -15.37 -4.28
CA PHE A 244 -20.78 -15.22 -5.14
C PHE A 244 -20.91 -16.38 -6.12
N ILE A 245 -19.90 -16.70 -6.92
CA ILE A 245 -19.99 -17.76 -7.94
C ILE A 245 -20.25 -19.16 -7.34
N THR A 246 -19.91 -19.36 -6.06
CA THR A 246 -20.17 -20.62 -5.34
C THR A 246 -21.49 -20.63 -4.57
N SER A 247 -22.06 -19.47 -4.27
CA SER A 247 -23.32 -19.32 -3.52
C SER A 247 -24.54 -19.88 -4.25
N GLU A 248 -25.56 -20.26 -3.48
CA GLU A 248 -26.85 -20.65 -4.05
C GLU A 248 -27.55 -19.45 -4.72
N PHE A 249 -27.36 -18.26 -4.16
CA PHE A 249 -27.91 -17.00 -4.67
C PHE A 249 -27.52 -16.72 -6.13
N GLN A 250 -26.31 -17.11 -6.55
CA GLN A 250 -25.85 -16.87 -7.92
C GLN A 250 -26.67 -17.59 -8.98
N PHE A 251 -27.29 -18.74 -8.65
CA PHE A 251 -28.17 -19.45 -9.58
C PHE A 251 -29.46 -18.67 -9.87
N THR A 252 -29.98 -17.98 -8.87
CA THR A 252 -31.15 -17.10 -9.03
C THR A 252 -30.77 -15.77 -9.66
N ALA A 253 -29.61 -15.20 -9.30
CA ALA A 253 -29.17 -13.90 -9.78
C ALA A 253 -28.71 -13.91 -11.25
N LEU A 254 -28.06 -15.01 -11.68
CA LEU A 254 -27.54 -15.17 -13.05
C LEU A 254 -27.91 -16.56 -13.59
N PRO A 255 -29.18 -16.81 -13.96
CA PRO A 255 -29.65 -18.11 -14.39
C PRO A 255 -29.06 -18.53 -15.74
N GLU A 256 -28.82 -17.58 -16.65
CA GLU A 256 -28.32 -17.82 -18.01
C GLU A 256 -26.82 -18.21 -18.07
N LEU A 257 -26.10 -18.07 -16.96
CA LEU A 257 -24.67 -18.37 -16.93
C LEU A 257 -24.45 -19.88 -17.14
N SER A 258 -23.71 -20.27 -18.18
CA SER A 258 -23.47 -21.66 -18.52
C SER A 258 -22.65 -22.39 -17.43
N LEU A 259 -22.79 -23.72 -17.37
CA LEU A 259 -22.05 -24.55 -16.41
C LEU A 259 -20.53 -24.42 -16.60
N ASP A 260 -20.07 -24.41 -17.86
CA ASP A 260 -18.66 -24.25 -18.21
C ASP A 260 -18.11 -22.90 -17.72
N LEU A 261 -18.84 -21.80 -17.97
CA LEU A 261 -18.39 -20.47 -17.55
C LEU A 261 -18.39 -20.31 -16.03
N ARG A 262 -19.36 -20.89 -15.31
CA ARG A 262 -19.37 -20.95 -13.84
C ARG A 262 -18.12 -21.65 -13.30
N LEU A 263 -17.78 -22.81 -13.87
CA LEU A 263 -16.60 -23.57 -13.46
C LEU A 263 -15.31 -22.78 -13.74
N ARG A 264 -15.19 -22.14 -14.90
CA ARG A 264 -14.02 -21.32 -15.25
C ARG A 264 -13.87 -20.12 -14.32
N ILE A 265 -14.95 -19.38 -14.04
CA ILE A 265 -14.91 -18.24 -13.11
C ILE A 265 -14.53 -18.72 -11.71
N LYS A 266 -15.14 -19.81 -11.23
CA LYS A 266 -14.80 -20.41 -9.94
C LYS A 266 -13.30 -20.72 -9.84
N PHE A 267 -12.79 -21.49 -10.80
CA PHE A 267 -11.39 -21.91 -10.81
C PHE A 267 -10.45 -20.71 -10.99
N PHE A 268 -10.82 -19.73 -11.81
CA PHE A 268 -10.06 -18.49 -11.98
C PHE A 268 -9.90 -17.74 -10.66
N CYS A 269 -11.01 -17.47 -9.96
CA CYS A 269 -10.98 -16.78 -8.69
C CYS A 269 -10.11 -17.52 -7.67
N GLU A 270 -10.25 -18.84 -7.59
CA GLU A 270 -9.50 -19.66 -6.65
C GLU A 270 -8.01 -19.72 -7.00
N VAL A 271 -7.62 -19.76 -8.28
CA VAL A 271 -6.21 -19.74 -8.69
C VAL A 271 -5.56 -18.37 -8.46
N VAL A 272 -6.24 -17.27 -8.82
CA VAL A 272 -5.71 -15.90 -8.66
C VAL A 272 -5.63 -15.46 -7.19
N PHE A 273 -6.43 -16.08 -6.33
CA PHE A 273 -6.45 -15.82 -4.89
C PHE A 273 -5.08 -16.00 -4.22
N PHE A 274 -4.28 -16.97 -4.64
CA PHE A 274 -2.97 -17.24 -4.03
C PHE A 274 -1.92 -16.18 -4.32
N PRO A 275 -1.60 -15.85 -5.59
CA PRO A 275 -0.57 -14.85 -5.88
C PRO A 275 -0.97 -13.48 -5.33
N THR A 276 -2.26 -13.14 -5.32
CA THR A 276 -2.73 -11.89 -4.70
C THR A 276 -2.54 -11.87 -3.18
N SER A 277 -2.83 -12.96 -2.49
CA SER A 277 -2.59 -13.11 -1.04
C SER A 277 -1.10 -12.99 -0.69
N PHE A 278 -0.22 -13.69 -1.41
CA PHE A 278 1.23 -13.60 -1.18
C PHE A 278 1.79 -12.22 -1.50
N TRP A 279 1.28 -11.58 -2.56
CA TRP A 279 1.73 -10.24 -2.93
C TRP A 279 1.36 -9.21 -1.86
N MET A 280 0.13 -9.27 -1.35
CA MET A 280 -0.33 -8.43 -0.26
C MET A 280 0.50 -8.66 1.01
N LEU A 281 0.67 -9.92 1.44
CA LEU A 281 1.45 -10.25 2.64
C LEU A 281 2.92 -9.82 2.51
N GLN A 282 3.52 -9.92 1.33
CA GLN A 282 4.88 -9.42 1.10
C GLN A 282 4.99 -7.90 1.18
N LYS A 283 3.99 -7.16 0.73
CA LYS A 283 3.95 -5.70 0.88
C LYS A 283 3.78 -5.30 2.35
N MET A 284 2.97 -6.05 3.09
CA MET A 284 2.75 -5.80 4.52
C MET A 284 3.96 -6.20 5.38
N PHE A 285 4.63 -7.30 5.03
CA PHE A 285 5.67 -7.96 5.82
C PHE A 285 6.85 -8.42 4.93
N PRO A 286 7.61 -7.46 4.35
CA PRO A 286 8.63 -7.75 3.34
C PRO A 286 9.83 -8.55 3.86
N VAL A 287 10.07 -8.54 5.18
CA VAL A 287 11.17 -9.28 5.82
C VAL A 287 10.83 -10.76 5.94
N GLN A 288 9.58 -11.07 6.26
CA GLN A 288 9.09 -12.43 6.49
C GLN A 288 8.77 -13.16 5.19
N PHE A 289 8.22 -12.44 4.21
CA PHE A 289 7.82 -13.03 2.93
C PHE A 289 8.76 -12.59 1.82
N SER A 290 9.69 -13.48 1.45
CA SER A 290 10.61 -13.22 0.35
C SER A 290 9.89 -13.17 -1.01
N ARG A 291 10.47 -12.43 -1.97
CA ARG A 291 9.95 -12.36 -3.35
C ARG A 291 9.92 -13.72 -4.07
N LYS A 292 10.71 -14.70 -3.64
CA LYS A 292 10.74 -16.05 -4.24
C LYS A 292 9.37 -16.74 -4.12
N TRP A 293 8.69 -16.60 -2.99
CA TRP A 293 7.37 -17.21 -2.78
C TRP A 293 6.29 -16.62 -3.68
N ILE A 294 6.37 -15.30 -3.96
CA ILE A 294 5.50 -14.67 -4.95
C ILE A 294 5.76 -15.28 -6.34
N GLN A 295 7.02 -15.42 -6.74
CA GLN A 295 7.36 -15.99 -8.06
C GLN A 295 6.88 -17.43 -8.21
N ILE A 296 7.02 -18.26 -7.16
CA ILE A 296 6.50 -19.63 -7.14
C ILE A 296 4.97 -19.64 -7.26
N SER A 297 4.30 -18.80 -6.49
CA SER A 297 2.83 -18.70 -6.52
C SER A 297 2.33 -18.19 -7.88
N ILE A 298 2.98 -17.19 -8.48
CA ILE A 298 2.65 -16.69 -9.82
C ILE A 298 2.92 -17.77 -10.88
N GLY A 299 4.07 -18.44 -10.84
CA GLY A 299 4.46 -19.43 -11.84
C GLY A 299 3.48 -20.61 -11.88
N THR A 300 3.17 -21.18 -10.72
CA THR A 300 2.16 -22.25 -10.60
C THR A 300 0.78 -21.75 -11.04
N SER A 301 0.34 -20.58 -10.58
CA SER A 301 -0.97 -20.02 -10.94
C SER A 301 -1.08 -19.75 -12.44
N THR A 302 0.00 -19.32 -13.09
CA THR A 302 0.03 -19.09 -14.55
C THR A 302 -0.22 -20.37 -15.32
N VAL A 303 0.40 -21.48 -14.92
CA VAL A 303 0.16 -22.80 -15.53
C VAL A 303 -1.31 -23.20 -15.40
N PHE A 304 -1.90 -23.00 -14.22
CA PHE A 304 -3.31 -23.33 -14.00
C PHE A 304 -4.28 -22.41 -14.75
N LEU A 305 -3.98 -21.11 -14.82
CA LEU A 305 -4.75 -20.14 -15.59
C LEU A 305 -4.75 -20.46 -17.09
N LEU A 306 -3.60 -20.83 -17.65
CA LEU A 306 -3.52 -21.26 -19.05
C LEU A 306 -4.40 -22.47 -19.31
N GLY A 307 -4.39 -23.47 -18.44
CA GLY A 307 -5.30 -24.62 -18.55
C GLY A 307 -6.77 -24.24 -18.41
N ILE A 308 -7.11 -23.28 -17.53
CA ILE A 308 -8.48 -22.78 -17.35
C ILE A 308 -9.04 -22.16 -18.64
N PHE A 309 -8.22 -21.55 -19.49
CA PHE A 309 -8.69 -20.95 -20.75
C PHE A 309 -8.57 -21.88 -21.95
N THR A 310 -7.70 -22.90 -21.91
CA THR A 310 -7.42 -23.76 -23.07
C THR A 310 -8.14 -25.09 -23.05
N PHE A 311 -8.40 -25.66 -21.88
CA PHE A 311 -9.02 -26.97 -21.77
C PHE A 311 -10.53 -26.92 -21.95
N ASN A 312 -11.08 -28.03 -22.45
CA ASN A 312 -12.52 -28.25 -22.50
C ASN A 312 -13.10 -28.50 -21.09
N GLU A 313 -14.43 -28.48 -20.98
CA GLU A 313 -15.19 -28.66 -19.72
C GLU A 313 -14.75 -29.89 -18.91
N ARG A 314 -14.36 -30.97 -19.58
CA ARG A 314 -13.93 -32.21 -18.92
C ARG A 314 -12.50 -32.11 -18.39
N ASN A 315 -11.55 -31.75 -19.26
CA ASN A 315 -10.13 -31.76 -18.95
C ASN A 315 -9.77 -30.67 -17.92
N ILE A 316 -10.51 -29.55 -17.91
CA ILE A 316 -10.32 -28.50 -16.89
C ILE A 316 -10.58 -29.02 -15.48
N ILE A 317 -11.58 -29.90 -15.28
CA ILE A 317 -11.89 -30.46 -13.95
C ILE A 317 -10.76 -31.37 -13.46
N SER A 318 -10.27 -32.27 -14.33
CA SER A 318 -9.13 -33.14 -13.99
C SER A 318 -7.89 -32.33 -13.69
N PHE A 319 -7.59 -31.34 -14.53
CA PHE A 319 -6.43 -30.49 -14.36
C PHE A 319 -6.52 -29.69 -13.07
N TYR A 320 -7.70 -29.15 -12.77
CA TYR A 320 -7.96 -28.42 -11.55
C TYR A 320 -7.85 -29.30 -10.28
N SER A 321 -8.16 -30.60 -10.33
CA SER A 321 -7.93 -31.46 -9.16
C SER A 321 -6.46 -31.55 -8.74
N TRP A 322 -5.51 -31.36 -9.65
CA TRP A 322 -4.09 -31.26 -9.31
C TRP A 322 -3.76 -29.93 -8.61
N PHE A 323 -4.48 -28.87 -8.94
CA PHE A 323 -4.33 -27.58 -8.27
C PHE A 323 -4.65 -27.66 -6.78
N MET A 324 -5.66 -28.46 -6.40
CA MET A 324 -6.14 -28.57 -5.02
C MET A 324 -5.09 -29.04 -3.99
N TYR A 325 -3.95 -29.58 -4.43
CA TYR A 325 -2.81 -29.90 -3.55
C TYR A 325 -1.90 -28.71 -3.22
N PHE A 326 -1.97 -27.62 -3.99
CA PHE A 326 -1.16 -26.43 -3.76
C PHE A 326 -1.66 -25.53 -2.60
N PRO A 327 -2.98 -25.29 -2.40
CA PRO A 327 -3.48 -24.50 -1.28
C PRO A 327 -2.97 -24.95 0.10
N PRO A 328 -3.02 -26.24 0.47
CA PRO A 328 -2.48 -26.69 1.75
C PRO A 328 -0.95 -26.45 1.87
N PHE A 329 -0.22 -26.63 0.77
CA PHE A 329 1.21 -26.33 0.73
C PHE A 329 1.49 -24.83 0.93
N TYR A 330 0.72 -23.95 0.27
CA TYR A 330 0.81 -22.51 0.48
C TYR A 330 0.43 -22.09 1.89
N ALA A 331 -0.63 -22.69 2.47
CA ALA A 331 -1.01 -22.48 3.85
C ALA A 331 0.15 -22.83 4.79
N LEU A 332 0.82 -23.96 4.57
CA LEU A 332 1.96 -24.37 5.38
C LEU A 332 3.11 -23.36 5.30
N VAL A 333 3.44 -22.87 4.11
CA VAL A 333 4.46 -21.83 3.93
C VAL A 333 4.08 -20.55 4.68
N LEU A 334 2.82 -20.13 4.62
CA LEU A 334 2.32 -18.98 5.37
C LEU A 334 2.39 -19.21 6.89
N ILE A 335 2.03 -20.40 7.36
CA ILE A 335 2.12 -20.77 8.77
C ILE A 335 3.58 -20.75 9.25
N LEU A 336 4.52 -21.32 8.49
CA LEU A 336 5.94 -21.32 8.87
C LEU A 336 6.55 -19.91 8.82
N GLY A 337 6.21 -19.12 7.79
CA GLY A 337 6.66 -17.73 7.65
C GLY A 337 6.10 -16.82 8.74
N THR A 338 4.86 -17.06 9.19
CA THR A 338 4.28 -16.34 10.33
C THR A 338 4.83 -16.84 11.66
N ALA A 339 4.96 -18.15 11.88
CA ALA A 339 5.44 -18.74 13.14
C ALA A 339 6.88 -18.35 13.48
N THR A 340 7.78 -18.31 12.49
CA THR A 340 9.16 -17.83 12.67
C THR A 340 9.26 -16.35 13.06
N ALA A 341 8.19 -15.58 12.82
CA ALA A 341 8.11 -14.15 13.14
C ALA A 341 7.06 -13.80 14.23
N ALA A 342 6.22 -14.77 14.63
CA ALA A 342 5.06 -14.61 15.50
C ALA A 342 5.43 -14.22 16.94
N PHE A 343 6.66 -14.49 17.38
CA PHE A 343 7.13 -14.05 18.69
C PHE A 343 7.46 -12.55 18.77
N LYS A 344 7.43 -11.80 17.66
CA LYS A 344 7.79 -10.36 17.65
C LYS A 344 6.76 -9.41 17.03
N ALA A 345 5.83 -9.85 16.18
CA ALA A 345 4.85 -8.97 15.53
C ALA A 345 3.41 -9.52 15.62
N LYS A 346 2.58 -8.90 16.47
CA LYS A 346 1.17 -9.29 16.69
C LYS A 346 0.33 -9.21 15.40
N GLU A 347 0.75 -8.38 14.45
CA GLU A 347 0.10 -8.15 13.16
C GLU A 347 0.11 -9.40 12.25
N LEU A 348 1.05 -10.34 12.45
CA LEU A 348 1.17 -11.58 11.67
C LEU A 348 0.17 -12.67 12.07
N PHE A 349 -0.52 -12.52 13.22
CA PHE A 349 -1.57 -13.44 13.65
C PHE A 349 -2.71 -13.56 12.62
N THR A 350 -2.97 -12.47 11.89
CA THR A 350 -3.98 -12.44 10.82
C THR A 350 -3.65 -13.44 9.71
N GLY A 351 -2.39 -13.50 9.27
CA GLY A 351 -1.92 -14.45 8.26
C GLY A 351 -2.05 -15.90 8.72
N PHE A 352 -1.90 -16.17 10.02
CA PHE A 352 -2.10 -17.50 10.59
C PHE A 352 -3.58 -17.93 10.54
N VAL A 353 -4.52 -17.06 10.96
CA VAL A 353 -5.97 -17.32 10.89
C VAL A 353 -6.38 -17.63 9.45
N PHE A 354 -5.88 -16.84 8.51
CA PHE A 354 -6.13 -17.02 7.09
C PHE A 354 -5.58 -18.36 6.57
N ALA A 355 -4.31 -18.64 6.82
CA ALA A 355 -3.67 -19.87 6.35
C ALA A 355 -4.32 -21.13 6.93
N PHE A 356 -4.69 -21.11 8.22
CA PHE A 356 -5.29 -22.25 8.88
C PHE A 356 -6.70 -22.55 8.35
N THR A 357 -7.51 -21.51 8.14
CA THR A 357 -8.86 -21.67 7.58
C THR A 357 -8.85 -22.05 6.10
N MET A 358 -7.87 -21.55 5.34
CA MET A 358 -7.59 -21.98 3.97
C MET A 358 -7.16 -23.45 3.90
N MET A 359 -6.33 -23.91 4.84
CA MET A 359 -5.93 -25.32 4.93
C MET A 359 -7.13 -26.24 5.15
N ASN A 360 -8.05 -25.84 6.05
CA ASN A 360 -9.28 -26.59 6.27
C ASN A 360 -10.13 -26.72 4.99
N ASP A 361 -10.30 -25.64 4.22
CA ASP A 361 -11.10 -25.67 2.99
C ASP A 361 -10.43 -26.50 1.89
N GLY A 362 -9.09 -26.42 1.76
CA GLY A 362 -8.34 -27.26 0.84
C GLY A 362 -8.42 -28.77 1.17
N ILE A 363 -8.32 -29.12 2.46
CA ILE A 363 -8.51 -30.51 2.93
C ILE A 363 -9.93 -30.98 2.65
N TYR A 364 -10.94 -30.15 2.92
CA TYR A 364 -12.33 -30.46 2.57
C TYR A 364 -12.51 -30.62 1.06
N GLY A 365 -11.87 -29.79 0.24
CA GLY A 365 -11.93 -29.90 -1.22
C GLY A 365 -11.42 -31.24 -1.77
N LEU A 366 -10.32 -31.74 -1.18
CA LEU A 366 -9.63 -32.98 -1.57
C LEU A 366 -10.28 -34.25 -1.01
N TYR A 367 -10.61 -34.25 0.28
CA TYR A 367 -11.00 -35.44 1.03
C TYR A 367 -12.44 -35.40 1.54
N GLU A 368 -13.09 -34.24 1.46
CA GLU A 368 -14.48 -34.02 1.92
C GLU A 368 -14.67 -34.32 3.41
N ILE A 369 -13.57 -34.17 4.15
CA ILE A 369 -13.48 -34.24 5.59
C ILE A 369 -13.28 -32.82 6.10
N TYR A 370 -14.19 -32.40 6.98
CA TYR A 370 -14.06 -31.16 7.74
C TYR A 370 -13.15 -31.42 8.95
N THR A 371 -11.98 -30.76 9.02
CA THR A 371 -11.12 -30.77 10.21
C THR A 371 -11.55 -29.72 11.24
N LEU A 372 -12.14 -28.62 10.79
CA LEU A 372 -12.87 -27.62 11.57
C LEU A 372 -14.36 -27.67 11.28
N TYR A 373 -15.16 -26.87 11.98
CA TYR A 373 -16.59 -26.76 11.70
C TYR A 373 -16.88 -26.26 10.26
N PRO A 374 -17.98 -26.72 9.62
CA PRO A 374 -18.43 -26.21 8.32
C PRO A 374 -18.60 -24.69 8.35
N TYR A 375 -18.21 -23.97 7.30
CA TYR A 375 -18.16 -22.50 7.24
C TYR A 375 -17.03 -21.80 8.02
N SER A 376 -16.05 -22.54 8.53
CA SER A 376 -14.86 -21.93 9.18
C SER A 376 -14.03 -21.04 8.25
N PHE A 377 -14.00 -21.34 6.95
CA PHE A 377 -13.29 -20.51 5.95
C PHE A 377 -13.90 -19.12 5.75
N PRO A 378 -15.21 -18.98 5.45
CA PRO A 378 -15.92 -17.69 5.47
C PRO A 378 -15.66 -16.83 6.71
N LEU A 379 -15.71 -17.44 7.90
CA LEU A 379 -15.48 -16.74 9.16
C LEU A 379 -14.02 -16.33 9.34
N GLY A 380 -13.08 -17.20 8.99
CA GLY A 380 -11.65 -16.89 8.92
C GLY A 380 -11.35 -15.73 7.99
N LEU A 381 -11.99 -15.70 6.82
CA LEU A 381 -11.87 -14.62 5.84
C LEU A 381 -12.36 -13.29 6.38
N VAL A 382 -13.53 -13.24 7.03
CA VAL A 382 -14.02 -11.98 7.60
C VAL A 382 -13.14 -11.52 8.76
N ALA A 383 -12.72 -12.43 9.64
CA ALA A 383 -11.77 -12.11 10.70
C ALA A 383 -10.46 -11.57 10.13
N PHE A 384 -9.92 -12.23 9.10
CA PHE A 384 -8.73 -11.78 8.38
C PHE A 384 -8.92 -10.39 7.79
N VAL A 385 -10.05 -10.15 7.11
CA VAL A 385 -10.34 -8.86 6.47
C VAL A 385 -10.46 -7.74 7.49
N ALA A 386 -11.19 -7.97 8.58
CA ALA A 386 -11.38 -6.99 9.65
C ALA A 386 -10.06 -6.65 10.35
N LEU A 387 -9.26 -7.67 10.70
CA LEU A 387 -7.99 -7.47 11.38
C LEU A 387 -6.95 -6.77 10.49
N ASN A 388 -6.89 -7.10 9.20
CA ASN A 388 -6.00 -6.40 8.26
C ASN A 388 -6.44 -4.95 8.03
N SER A 389 -7.74 -4.69 7.93
CA SER A 389 -8.26 -3.32 7.84
C SER A 389 -7.87 -2.49 9.06
N TYR A 390 -7.92 -3.08 10.26
CA TYR A 390 -7.43 -2.46 11.48
C TYR A 390 -5.92 -2.18 11.44
N ILE A 391 -5.10 -3.14 10.99
CA ILE A 391 -3.64 -2.97 10.86
C ILE A 391 -3.31 -1.82 9.91
N ILE A 392 -3.96 -1.79 8.74
CA ILE A 392 -3.78 -0.72 7.74
C ILE A 392 -4.14 0.63 8.35
N SER A 393 -5.28 0.73 9.04
CA SER A 393 -5.72 1.97 9.69
C SER A 393 -4.75 2.42 10.81
N SER A 394 -4.23 1.49 11.60
CA SER A 394 -3.25 1.75 12.66
C SER A 394 -1.93 2.28 12.10
N ARG A 395 -1.44 1.69 11.00
CA ARG A 395 -0.23 2.15 10.30
C ARG A 395 -0.39 3.58 9.79
N PHE A 396 -1.50 3.87 9.12
CA PHE A 396 -1.81 5.23 8.65
C PHE A 396 -1.83 6.24 9.80
N THR A 397 -2.41 5.87 10.95
CA THR A 397 -2.44 6.74 12.13
C THR A 397 -1.02 7.08 12.61
N LYS A 398 -0.13 6.08 12.67
CA LYS A 398 1.28 6.29 13.05
C LYS A 398 2.04 7.17 12.06
N ASP A 399 1.79 7.02 10.76
CA ASP A 399 2.43 7.85 9.73
C ASP A 399 1.96 9.31 9.81
N LEU A 400 0.67 9.53 10.10
CA LEU A 400 0.13 10.86 10.35
C LEU A 400 0.73 11.51 11.60
N GLU A 401 0.89 10.76 12.68
CA GLU A 401 1.52 11.26 13.92
C GLU A 401 2.97 11.69 13.66
N LYS A 402 3.77 10.85 12.99
CA LYS A 402 5.14 11.21 12.58
C LYS A 402 5.21 12.45 11.71
N THR A 403 4.27 12.58 10.76
CA THR A 403 4.22 13.75 9.87
C THR A 403 3.90 15.02 10.67
N LYS A 404 2.99 14.95 11.65
CA LYS A 404 2.69 16.07 12.55
C LYS A 404 3.89 16.43 13.43
N GLU A 405 4.58 15.44 14.00
CA GLU A 405 5.80 15.67 14.78
C GLU A 405 6.88 16.36 13.95
N PHE A 406 7.12 15.89 12.72
CA PHE A 406 8.07 16.50 11.81
C PHE A 406 7.70 17.96 11.47
N ALA A 407 6.42 18.23 11.18
CA ALA A 407 5.95 19.59 10.93
C ALA A 407 6.13 20.51 12.16
N GLN A 408 5.87 20.00 13.37
CA GLN A 408 6.09 20.76 14.61
C GLN A 408 7.58 21.04 14.86
N LEU A 409 8.46 20.07 14.59
CA LEU A 409 9.91 20.26 14.68
C LEU A 409 10.38 21.33 13.68
N GLN A 410 9.86 21.33 12.46
CA GLN A 410 10.18 22.33 11.44
C GLN A 410 9.75 23.74 11.86
N ILE A 411 8.56 23.89 12.44
CA ILE A 411 8.10 25.19 12.98
C ILE A 411 9.00 25.66 14.13
N LYS A 412 9.38 24.76 15.05
CA LYS A 412 10.31 25.09 16.15
C LYS A 412 11.67 25.52 15.63
N TYR A 413 12.22 24.81 14.65
CA TYR A 413 13.50 25.12 14.03
C TYR A 413 13.48 26.49 13.33
N ASN A 414 12.45 26.77 12.53
CA ASN A 414 12.29 28.08 11.89
C ASN A 414 12.14 29.22 12.91
N LYS A 415 11.43 28.98 14.02
CA LYS A 415 11.33 29.95 15.13
C LYS A 415 12.70 30.21 15.76
N GLN A 416 13.50 29.17 15.97
CA GLN A 416 14.85 29.30 16.51
C GLN A 416 15.78 30.10 15.58
N LEU A 417 15.75 29.82 14.28
CA LEU A 417 16.51 30.60 13.29
C LEU A 417 16.10 32.08 13.31
N LYS A 418 14.80 32.36 13.39
CA LYS A 418 14.29 33.73 13.51
C LYS A 418 14.79 34.42 14.78
N LEU A 419 14.74 33.75 15.93
CA LEU A 419 15.25 34.29 17.19
C LEU A 419 16.77 34.54 17.14
N GLN A 420 17.53 33.63 16.53
CA GLN A 420 18.97 33.82 16.34
C GLN A 420 19.28 35.02 15.43
N ALA A 421 18.52 35.21 14.36
CA ALA A 421 18.66 36.38 13.48
C ALA A 421 18.33 37.69 14.22
N GLN A 422 17.24 37.71 14.99
CA GLN A 422 16.85 38.87 15.82
C GLN A 422 17.90 39.20 16.89
N GLU A 423 18.49 38.18 17.53
CA GLU A 423 19.54 38.41 18.52
C GLU A 423 20.81 38.96 17.89
N ARG A 424 21.20 38.48 16.70
CA ARG A 424 22.32 39.04 15.93
C ARG A 424 22.07 40.51 15.58
N GLU A 425 20.86 40.83 15.14
CA GLU A 425 20.44 42.20 14.81
C GLU A 425 20.51 43.11 16.04
N ARG A 426 19.99 42.63 17.19
CA ARG A 426 20.06 43.37 18.47
C ARG A 426 21.49 43.63 18.90
N ILE A 427 22.34 42.61 18.92
CA ILE A 427 23.75 42.74 19.31
C ILE A 427 24.48 43.73 18.39
N ALA A 428 24.22 43.67 17.09
CA ALA A 428 24.82 44.59 16.13
C ALA A 428 24.38 46.06 16.38
N SER A 429 23.10 46.29 16.69
CA SER A 429 22.58 47.60 17.09
C SER A 429 23.22 48.09 18.39
N ASP A 430 23.26 47.25 19.44
CA ASP A 430 23.83 47.61 20.73
C ASP A 430 25.32 47.97 20.61
N ILE A 431 26.09 47.22 19.81
CA ILE A 431 27.51 47.49 19.52
C ILE A 431 27.67 48.83 18.78
N HIS A 432 26.81 49.10 17.80
CA HIS A 432 26.85 50.35 17.05
C HIS A 432 26.60 51.55 17.96
N ASP A 433 25.57 51.48 18.80
CA ASP A 433 25.11 52.61 19.60
C ASP A 433 25.99 52.88 20.83
N SER A 434 26.49 51.84 21.49
CA SER A 434 27.36 51.99 22.67
C SER A 434 28.81 52.24 22.27
N ILE A 435 29.48 51.21 21.73
CA ILE A 435 30.91 51.23 21.45
C ILE A 435 31.22 52.19 20.28
N GLY A 436 30.40 52.17 19.23
CA GLY A 436 30.59 53.05 18.07
C GLY A 436 30.51 54.54 18.44
N SER A 437 29.50 54.91 19.23
CA SER A 437 29.30 56.30 19.67
C SER A 437 30.38 56.77 20.65
N GLU A 438 30.76 55.95 21.64
CA GLU A 438 31.80 56.29 22.62
C GLU A 438 33.16 56.52 21.94
N LEU A 439 33.56 55.62 21.03
CA LEU A 439 34.80 55.79 20.29
C LEU A 439 34.77 57.04 19.40
N THR A 440 33.62 57.37 18.82
CA THR A 440 33.46 58.58 18.01
C THR A 440 33.57 59.84 18.88
N ALA A 441 33.04 59.83 20.10
CA ALA A 441 33.19 60.93 21.05
C ALA A 441 34.66 61.12 21.48
N ILE A 442 35.38 60.02 21.76
CA ILE A 442 36.82 60.04 22.04
C ILE A 442 37.58 60.63 20.85
N LEU A 443 37.25 60.21 19.63
CA LEU A 443 37.89 60.76 18.43
C LEU A 443 37.67 62.27 18.32
N PHE A 444 36.45 62.77 18.57
CA PHE A 444 36.13 64.20 18.53
C PHE A 444 36.88 64.98 19.62
N GLU A 445 36.98 64.44 20.84
CA GLU A 445 37.78 65.06 21.91
C GLU A 445 39.26 65.13 21.53
N LEU A 446 39.80 64.06 20.93
CA LEU A 446 41.16 64.05 20.42
C LEU A 446 41.34 65.08 19.28
N GLU A 447 40.38 65.20 18.37
CA GLU A 447 40.39 66.19 17.28
C GLU A 447 40.43 67.64 17.78
N SER A 448 39.80 67.91 18.93
CA SER A 448 39.79 69.22 19.57
C SER A 448 41.12 69.64 20.23
N LYS A 449 42.05 68.70 20.47
CA LYS A 449 43.37 68.95 21.08
C LYS A 449 44.50 69.10 20.05
N ASP A 450 45.58 69.78 20.46
CA ASP A 450 46.66 70.34 19.62
C ASP A 450 47.15 69.41 18.48
N LYS A 451 47.27 69.98 17.27
CA LYS A 451 47.46 69.26 15.99
C LYS A 451 48.89 68.77 15.77
N ASN A 452 49.86 69.22 16.57
CA ASN A 452 51.28 68.96 16.35
C ASN A 452 51.92 67.93 17.29
N ASP A 453 51.17 67.34 18.23
CA ASP A 453 51.69 66.25 19.07
C ASP A 453 51.67 64.89 18.31
N PRO A 454 52.83 64.27 18.05
CA PRO A 454 52.92 62.98 17.35
C PRO A 454 52.23 61.84 18.10
N THR A 455 52.14 61.90 19.43
CA THR A 455 51.44 60.91 20.27
C THR A 455 49.94 60.96 20.03
N LEU A 456 49.41 62.18 19.92
CA LEU A 456 48.00 62.47 19.69
C LEU A 456 47.57 62.07 18.27
N LYS A 457 48.46 62.23 17.28
CA LYS A 457 48.26 61.69 15.91
C LYS A 457 48.19 60.16 15.89
N LYS A 458 49.08 59.48 16.63
CA LYS A 458 49.07 58.02 16.73
C LYS A 458 47.78 57.49 17.38
N LEU A 459 47.36 58.11 18.49
CA LEU A 459 46.13 57.73 19.20
C LEU A 459 44.87 57.96 18.35
N LYS A 460 44.78 59.08 17.62
CA LYS A 460 43.70 59.34 16.64
C LYS A 460 43.61 58.25 15.59
N THR A 461 44.75 57.80 15.09
CA THR A 461 44.85 56.74 14.09
C THR A 461 44.35 55.41 14.66
N GLU A 462 44.79 55.04 15.87
CA GLU A 462 44.33 53.81 16.55
C GLU A 462 42.82 53.81 16.85
N VAL A 463 42.27 54.93 17.35
CA VAL A 463 40.82 55.05 17.60
C VAL A 463 40.03 54.97 16.28
N SER A 464 40.52 55.60 15.21
CA SER A 464 39.88 55.52 13.89
C SER A 464 39.86 54.08 13.35
N HIS A 465 40.94 53.32 13.56
CA HIS A 465 41.02 51.90 13.21
C HIS A 465 40.02 51.07 14.02
N LEU A 466 39.86 51.35 15.32
CA LEU A 466 38.87 50.67 16.16
C LEU A 466 37.44 50.94 15.70
N ILE A 467 37.10 52.20 15.42
CA ILE A 467 35.78 52.57 14.87
C ILE A 467 35.53 51.84 13.55
N SER A 468 36.54 51.78 12.66
CA SER A 468 36.40 51.03 11.41
C SER A 468 36.19 49.54 11.63
N ASN A 469 36.89 48.92 12.59
CA ASN A 469 36.72 47.50 12.90
C ASN A 469 35.34 47.20 13.48
N VAL A 470 34.81 48.08 14.35
CA VAL A 470 33.45 47.95 14.92
C VAL A 470 32.40 47.99 13.81
N ARG A 471 32.51 48.96 12.88
CA ARG A 471 31.61 49.03 11.72
C ARG A 471 31.69 47.79 10.83
N ASP A 472 32.89 47.26 10.64
CA ASP A 472 33.09 46.05 9.84
C ASP A 472 32.43 44.82 10.51
N ILE A 473 32.54 44.69 11.85
CA ILE A 473 31.84 43.63 12.60
C ILE A 473 30.32 43.77 12.49
N VAL A 474 29.77 44.96 12.74
CA VAL A 474 28.33 45.23 12.62
C VAL A 474 27.83 44.91 11.22
N PHE A 475 28.57 45.32 10.19
CA PHE A 475 28.24 45.02 8.80
C PHE A 475 28.22 43.50 8.53
N LEU A 476 29.25 42.76 8.97
CA LEU A 476 29.29 41.29 8.83
C LEU A 476 28.17 40.59 9.62
N MET A 477 27.75 41.15 10.77
CA MET A 477 26.65 40.60 11.56
C MET A 477 25.29 40.76 10.86
N HIS A 478 25.09 41.82 10.08
CA HIS A 478 23.87 42.05 9.31
C HIS A 478 23.89 41.44 7.90
N HIS A 479 25.05 41.13 7.34
CA HIS A 479 25.15 40.62 5.99
C HIS A 479 24.56 39.20 5.86
N GLN A 480 23.55 39.05 5.01
CA GLN A 480 22.89 37.76 4.69
C GLN A 480 23.08 37.35 3.21
N GLY A 481 23.87 38.12 2.45
CA GLY A 481 24.16 37.87 1.04
C GLY A 481 25.29 36.87 0.80
N ASN A 482 25.60 36.62 -0.47
CA ASN A 482 26.76 35.83 -0.89
C ASN A 482 28.01 36.71 -1.09
N ASN A 483 29.18 36.09 -1.26
CA ASN A 483 30.44 36.83 -1.40
C ASN A 483 30.46 37.75 -2.64
N LYS A 484 29.77 37.35 -3.71
CA LYS A 484 29.63 38.13 -4.94
C LYS A 484 28.96 39.49 -4.72
N GLU A 485 27.91 39.51 -3.90
CA GLU A 485 27.18 40.75 -3.56
C GLU A 485 28.08 41.77 -2.82
N LEU A 486 29.15 41.33 -2.18
CA LEU A 486 30.08 42.16 -1.41
C LEU A 486 31.21 42.77 -2.22
N VAL A 487 31.69 42.08 -3.25
CA VAL A 487 32.87 42.49 -4.01
C VAL A 487 32.47 42.82 -5.44
N GLU A 488 32.15 41.82 -6.26
CA GLU A 488 31.84 41.99 -7.68
C GLU A 488 30.71 42.99 -7.90
N ASP A 489 29.56 42.80 -7.26
CA ASP A 489 28.39 43.68 -7.46
C ASP A 489 28.67 45.11 -6.96
N VAL A 490 29.54 45.28 -5.99
CA VAL A 490 29.94 46.60 -5.50
C VAL A 490 30.87 47.28 -6.50
N ILE A 491 31.84 46.55 -7.04
CA ILE A 491 32.74 47.06 -8.08
C ILE A 491 31.92 47.44 -9.32
N TYR A 492 31.02 46.57 -9.78
CA TYR A 492 30.13 46.83 -10.92
C TYR A 492 29.25 48.06 -10.69
N ARG A 493 28.50 48.12 -9.58
CA ARG A 493 27.61 49.26 -9.29
C ARG A 493 28.38 50.57 -9.15
N TYR A 494 29.58 50.52 -8.56
CA TYR A 494 30.41 51.72 -8.41
C TYR A 494 30.94 52.20 -9.77
N ALA A 495 31.42 51.27 -10.62
CA ALA A 495 31.88 51.57 -11.96
C ALA A 495 30.77 52.16 -12.84
N GLU A 496 29.58 51.56 -12.85
CA GLU A 496 28.42 52.08 -13.59
C GLU A 496 28.00 53.47 -13.10
N ARG A 497 27.97 53.69 -11.78
CA ARG A 497 27.58 54.98 -11.21
C ARG A 497 28.52 56.10 -11.65
N ILE A 498 29.83 55.84 -11.66
CA ILE A 498 30.83 56.83 -12.05
C ILE A 498 30.83 57.02 -13.57
N GLY A 499 30.82 55.93 -14.36
CA GLY A 499 30.73 55.99 -15.81
C GLY A 499 29.47 56.71 -16.32
N GLY A 500 28.34 56.51 -15.64
CA GLY A 500 27.07 57.15 -15.94
C GLY A 500 27.03 58.67 -15.73
N THR A 501 28.02 59.25 -15.04
CA THR A 501 28.14 60.73 -14.92
C THR A 501 28.59 61.38 -16.23
N GLY A 502 29.21 60.62 -17.14
CA GLY A 502 29.79 61.11 -18.40
C GLY A 502 31.08 61.92 -18.22
N ILE A 503 31.56 62.12 -16.98
CA ILE A 503 32.77 62.89 -16.67
C ILE A 503 34.02 62.00 -16.77
N ILE A 504 33.89 60.72 -16.42
CA ILE A 504 34.97 59.74 -16.38
C ILE A 504 34.51 58.49 -17.12
N ASN A 505 35.35 58.00 -18.03
CA ASN A 505 35.11 56.74 -18.74
C ASN A 505 35.65 55.58 -17.92
N VAL A 506 34.81 54.58 -17.61
CA VAL A 506 35.18 53.42 -16.79
C VAL A 506 34.97 52.13 -17.59
N THR A 507 36.03 51.34 -17.77
CA THR A 507 35.94 50.00 -18.38
C THR A 507 36.25 48.93 -17.34
N THR A 508 35.43 47.88 -17.28
CA THR A 508 35.57 46.82 -16.27
C THR A 508 35.68 45.44 -16.89
N GLN A 509 36.54 44.59 -16.34
CA GLN A 509 36.56 43.14 -16.57
C GLN A 509 36.61 42.45 -15.21
N ILE A 510 35.47 41.91 -14.77
CA ILE A 510 35.28 41.37 -13.43
C ILE A 510 34.75 39.94 -13.56
N GLU A 511 35.57 38.97 -13.17
CA GLU A 511 35.21 37.56 -13.07
C GLU A 511 34.51 37.27 -11.73
N GLU A 512 33.69 36.22 -11.69
CA GLU A 512 33.02 35.76 -10.46
C GLU A 512 33.98 34.84 -9.68
N VAL A 513 34.80 35.44 -8.81
CA VAL A 513 35.91 34.74 -8.14
C VAL A 513 35.91 34.91 -6.61
N SER A 514 35.02 35.74 -6.05
CA SER A 514 34.95 35.98 -4.60
C SER A 514 34.43 34.80 -3.77
N ASP A 515 33.82 33.77 -4.37
CA ASP A 515 33.50 32.53 -3.66
C ASP A 515 34.75 31.73 -3.23
N LEU A 516 35.92 32.10 -3.76
CA LEU A 516 37.21 31.47 -3.43
C LEU A 516 37.84 32.02 -2.14
N ILE A 517 37.24 33.02 -1.51
CA ILE A 517 37.76 33.69 -0.31
C ILE A 517 36.69 33.77 0.79
N HIS A 518 37.11 34.04 2.03
CA HIS A 518 36.18 34.17 3.15
C HIS A 518 35.44 35.52 3.15
N LEU A 519 34.29 35.57 3.84
CA LEU A 519 33.41 36.74 3.89
C LEU A 519 34.08 38.00 4.47
N ASP A 520 34.93 37.82 5.48
CA ASP A 520 35.73 38.88 6.10
C ASP A 520 36.79 39.44 5.13
N GLN A 521 37.39 38.57 4.32
CA GLN A 521 38.31 38.96 3.26
C GLN A 521 37.59 39.77 2.17
N CYS A 522 36.37 39.36 1.78
CA CYS A 522 35.52 40.09 0.84
C CYS A 522 35.27 41.53 1.31
N LEU A 523 34.94 41.72 2.58
CA LEU A 523 34.75 43.06 3.15
C LEU A 523 36.03 43.90 3.12
N HIS A 524 37.19 43.33 3.43
CA HIS A 524 38.46 44.05 3.35
C HIS A 524 38.77 44.49 1.92
N ILE A 525 38.54 43.63 0.92
CA ILE A 525 38.74 43.94 -0.50
C ILE A 525 37.80 45.04 -0.96
N GLN A 526 36.51 44.94 -0.63
CA GLN A 526 35.52 45.96 -0.94
C GLN A 526 35.95 47.34 -0.41
N LYS A 527 36.41 47.41 0.85
CA LYS A 527 36.86 48.68 1.46
C LYS A 527 38.14 49.20 0.82
N ILE A 528 39.10 48.33 0.48
CA ILE A 528 40.31 48.73 -0.25
C ILE A 528 39.93 49.31 -1.61
N PHE A 529 39.08 48.63 -2.38
CA PHE A 529 38.59 49.10 -3.66
C PHE A 529 37.93 50.49 -3.55
N LEU A 530 37.00 50.69 -2.61
CA LEU A 530 36.32 51.96 -2.43
C LEU A 530 37.28 53.11 -2.03
N GLU A 531 38.28 52.82 -1.21
CA GLU A 531 39.30 53.80 -0.81
C GLU A 531 40.18 54.21 -2.00
N ILE A 532 40.63 53.23 -2.80
CA ILE A 532 41.40 53.47 -4.02
C ILE A 532 40.62 54.31 -5.01
N MET A 533 39.36 53.95 -5.28
CA MET A 533 38.48 54.73 -6.16
C MET A 533 38.27 56.15 -5.63
N SER A 534 38.03 56.32 -4.32
CA SER A 534 37.91 57.64 -3.70
C SER A 534 39.18 58.48 -3.88
N ASN A 535 40.36 57.88 -3.74
CA ASN A 535 41.64 58.57 -3.92
C ASN A 535 41.85 59.03 -5.37
N ILE A 536 41.54 58.18 -6.35
CA ILE A 536 41.59 58.52 -7.78
C ILE A 536 40.67 59.72 -8.05
N LEU A 537 39.40 59.62 -7.64
CA LEU A 537 38.39 60.67 -7.88
C LEU A 537 38.72 62.02 -7.23
N ARG A 538 39.39 62.03 -6.07
CA ARG A 538 39.73 63.27 -5.34
C ARG A 538 41.06 63.89 -5.77
N HIS A 539 42.01 63.10 -6.25
CA HIS A 539 43.40 63.54 -6.36
C HIS A 539 44.03 63.36 -7.73
N SER A 540 43.57 62.43 -8.57
CA SER A 540 44.26 62.11 -9.83
C SER A 540 43.79 62.95 -11.02
N GLU A 541 42.58 63.54 -10.99
CA GLU A 541 41.97 64.20 -12.17
C GLU A 541 41.88 63.27 -13.40
N ALA A 542 41.81 61.96 -13.19
CA ALA A 542 41.73 60.96 -14.26
C ALA A 542 40.43 61.10 -15.09
N LYS A 543 40.54 60.84 -16.39
CA LYS A 543 39.43 60.78 -17.35
C LYS A 543 39.08 59.36 -17.75
N ASN A 544 40.02 58.41 -17.62
CA ASN A 544 39.82 57.01 -17.96
C ASN A 544 40.26 56.13 -16.80
N ILE A 545 39.40 55.19 -16.39
CA ILE A 545 39.68 54.21 -15.34
C ILE A 545 39.44 52.81 -15.88
N ARG A 546 40.36 51.87 -15.65
CA ARG A 546 40.20 50.45 -16.03
C ARG A 546 40.30 49.56 -14.80
N ILE A 547 39.29 48.73 -14.56
CA ILE A 547 39.19 47.87 -13.38
C ILE A 547 39.19 46.40 -13.81
N PHE A 548 40.08 45.61 -13.22
CA PHE A 548 40.17 44.17 -13.43
C PHE A 548 40.07 43.43 -12.11
N TRP A 549 39.21 42.42 -12.06
CA TRP A 549 39.08 41.50 -10.93
C TRP A 549 39.02 40.08 -11.47
N TYR A 550 40.06 39.29 -11.21
CA TYR A 550 40.19 37.97 -11.80
C TYR A 550 41.08 37.05 -10.96
N LYS A 551 41.04 35.75 -11.26
CA LYS A 551 41.93 34.78 -10.62
C LYS A 551 43.18 34.55 -11.47
N GLU A 552 44.35 34.66 -10.86
CA GLU A 552 45.63 34.34 -11.49
C GLU A 552 46.41 33.34 -10.63
N ASN A 553 46.56 32.11 -11.14
CA ASN A 553 47.22 31.02 -10.42
C ASN A 553 46.58 30.74 -9.04
N LYS A 554 47.32 31.01 -7.95
CA LYS A 554 46.89 30.87 -6.56
C LYS A 554 46.50 32.20 -5.90
N ASN A 555 46.39 33.27 -6.68
CA ASN A 555 46.04 34.59 -6.17
C ASN A 555 44.77 35.13 -6.82
N LEU A 556 43.99 35.89 -6.06
CA LEU A 556 43.03 36.83 -6.63
C LEU A 556 43.72 38.17 -6.87
N VAL A 557 43.45 38.77 -8.01
CA VAL A 557 44.13 39.97 -8.49
C VAL A 557 43.10 41.06 -8.74
N LEU A 558 43.23 42.16 -8.00
CA LEU A 558 42.51 43.42 -8.27
C LEU A 558 43.50 44.42 -8.86
N LYS A 559 43.23 44.87 -10.10
CA LYS A 559 44.00 45.93 -10.76
C LYS A 559 43.10 47.12 -11.10
N VAL A 560 43.56 48.31 -10.75
CA VAL A 560 42.90 49.58 -11.08
C VAL A 560 43.90 50.49 -11.78
N PHE A 561 43.61 50.85 -13.02
CA PHE A 561 44.40 51.79 -13.83
C PHE A 561 43.71 53.15 -13.91
N ASP A 562 44.45 54.25 -13.82
CA ASP A 562 43.97 55.61 -14.08
C ASP A 562 44.96 56.44 -14.89
N ASP A 563 44.47 57.35 -15.74
CA ASP A 563 45.28 58.25 -16.59
C ASP A 563 45.53 59.63 -15.95
N GLY A 564 45.40 59.71 -14.63
CA GLY A 564 45.51 60.96 -13.87
C GLY A 564 46.95 61.40 -13.59
N LYS A 565 47.10 62.47 -12.80
CA LYS A 565 48.38 62.98 -12.31
C LYS A 565 49.17 61.88 -11.60
N LYS A 566 50.49 61.83 -11.84
CA LYS A 566 51.38 60.84 -11.20
C LYS A 566 51.25 60.88 -9.67
N PHE A 567 51.07 59.72 -9.05
CA PHE A 567 51.03 59.60 -7.60
C PHE A 567 52.37 60.01 -6.97
N LYS A 568 52.36 61.08 -6.16
CA LYS A 568 53.50 61.43 -5.29
C LYS A 568 53.32 60.73 -3.94
N ILE A 569 53.53 59.41 -3.89
CA ILE A 569 53.53 58.66 -2.63
C ILE A 569 54.98 58.44 -2.21
N ASN A 570 55.36 59.01 -1.06
CA ASN A 570 56.58 58.59 -0.38
C ASN A 570 56.28 57.30 0.40
N LEU A 571 56.81 56.18 -0.06
CA LEU A 571 56.53 54.86 0.52
C LEU A 571 57.13 54.68 1.93
N GLU A 572 58.12 55.50 2.30
CA GLU A 572 58.79 55.47 3.61
C GLU A 572 58.03 56.26 4.70
N GLU A 573 57.21 57.24 4.33
CA GLU A 573 56.32 57.99 5.25
C GLU A 573 54.95 58.25 4.60
N PRO A 574 54.00 57.29 4.69
CA PRO A 574 52.66 57.45 4.16
C PRO A 574 51.89 58.49 4.98
N SER A 575 51.84 59.73 4.50
CA SER A 575 51.07 60.81 5.12
C SER A 575 49.61 60.78 4.65
N GLY A 576 48.75 60.12 5.43
CA GLY A 576 47.29 60.16 5.22
C GLY A 576 46.54 58.99 5.85
N ILE A 577 45.38 59.26 6.45
CA ILE A 577 44.53 58.27 7.12
C ILE A 577 44.10 57.14 6.15
N GLY A 578 43.83 57.47 4.88
CA GLY A 578 43.41 56.51 3.86
C GLY A 578 44.46 55.44 3.51
N MET A 579 45.73 55.85 3.38
CA MET A 579 46.82 54.93 3.07
C MET A 579 47.15 53.99 4.24
N SER A 580 47.08 54.51 5.47
CA SER A 580 47.20 53.69 6.69
C SER A 580 46.09 52.62 6.75
N ASN A 581 44.86 52.96 6.34
CA ASN A 581 43.75 52.01 6.29
C ASN A 581 43.96 50.91 5.24
N ILE A 582 44.43 51.26 4.04
CA ILE A 582 44.76 50.27 2.99
C ILE A 582 45.86 49.32 3.49
N GLN A 583 46.94 49.86 4.05
CA GLN A 583 48.05 49.08 4.59
C GLN A 583 47.61 48.08 5.67
N MET A 584 46.80 48.55 6.63
CA MET A 584 46.25 47.69 7.67
C MET A 584 45.41 46.55 7.06
N ARG A 585 44.54 46.85 6.10
CA ARG A 585 43.65 45.84 5.48
C ARG A 585 44.44 44.83 4.64
N CYS A 586 45.43 45.27 3.87
CA CYS A 586 46.34 44.37 3.15
C CYS A 586 47.09 43.42 4.10
N LYS A 587 47.56 43.92 5.25
CA LYS A 587 48.20 43.09 6.28
C LYS A 587 47.26 42.03 6.86
N LYS A 588 45.99 42.39 7.10
CA LYS A 588 44.96 41.44 7.56
C LYS A 588 44.64 40.37 6.50
N LEU A 589 44.67 40.74 5.23
CA LEU A 589 44.48 39.82 4.11
C LEU A 589 45.69 38.92 3.82
N GLY A 590 46.87 39.21 4.40
CA GLY A 590 48.13 38.62 3.95
C GLY A 590 48.46 38.97 2.49
N ALA A 591 47.88 40.05 1.97
CA ALA A 591 47.95 40.45 0.59
C ALA A 591 49.12 41.40 0.33
N ASN A 592 49.74 41.26 -0.84
CA ASN A 592 50.75 42.20 -1.32
C ASN A 592 50.06 43.24 -2.21
N TYR A 593 50.42 44.51 -2.04
CA TYR A 593 49.89 45.59 -2.86
C TYR A 593 51.04 46.43 -3.41
N ASN A 594 50.89 46.92 -4.63
CA ASN A 594 51.86 47.77 -5.30
C ASN A 594 51.18 48.97 -5.95
N PHE A 595 51.88 50.11 -5.95
CA PHE A 595 51.51 51.30 -6.72
C PHE A 595 52.63 51.59 -7.70
N HIS A 596 52.29 51.68 -8.98
CA HIS A 596 53.23 52.01 -10.04
C HIS A 596 52.68 53.14 -10.91
N SER A 597 53.44 54.23 -11.06
CA SER A 597 53.15 55.27 -12.04
C SER A 597 54.08 55.08 -13.24
N MET A 598 53.51 54.68 -14.38
CA MET A 598 54.19 54.68 -15.67
C MET A 598 53.88 56.00 -16.40
N ASP A 599 54.62 56.33 -17.46
CA ASP A 599 54.68 57.69 -18.01
C ASP A 599 53.34 58.38 -18.30
N SER A 600 52.29 57.62 -18.60
CA SER A 600 50.93 58.10 -18.87
C SER A 600 49.81 57.42 -18.07
N GLU A 601 50.10 56.48 -17.17
CA GLU A 601 49.08 55.74 -16.40
C GLU A 601 49.60 55.38 -15.00
N ASN A 602 48.71 55.45 -14.02
CA ASN A 602 48.89 54.92 -12.67
C ASN A 602 48.24 53.54 -12.57
N LEU A 603 48.89 52.62 -11.85
CA LEU A 603 48.39 51.27 -11.55
C LEU A 603 48.42 51.02 -10.05
N PHE A 604 47.26 50.65 -9.50
CA PHE A 604 47.16 49.95 -8.23
C PHE A 604 46.94 48.46 -8.49
N GLU A 605 47.78 47.62 -7.89
CA GLU A 605 47.66 46.16 -7.96
C GLU A 605 47.61 45.56 -6.56
N LEU A 606 46.60 44.74 -6.29
CA LEU A 606 46.45 43.98 -5.06
C LEU A 606 46.42 42.48 -5.39
N ASN A 607 47.35 41.74 -4.80
CA ASN A 607 47.54 40.30 -4.96
C ASN A 607 47.20 39.58 -3.65
N ILE A 608 46.16 38.76 -3.67
CA ILE A 608 45.58 38.13 -2.49
C ILE A 608 45.75 36.62 -2.59
N PRO A 609 46.48 35.97 -1.68
CA PRO A 609 46.65 34.52 -1.71
C PRO A 609 45.33 33.80 -1.41
N ILE A 610 45.02 32.79 -2.22
CA ILE A 610 43.91 31.86 -2.04
C ILE A 610 44.48 30.61 -1.36
N TYR A 611 43.95 30.26 -0.19
CA TYR A 611 44.39 29.10 0.60
C TYR A 611 43.55 27.86 0.37
#